data_AF-A0A7W1YPU3-F1
#
_entry.id   AF-A0A7W1YPU3-F1
#
_cell.length_a   1.000
_cell.length_b   1.000
_cell.length_c   1.000
_cell.angle_alpha   90.00
_cell.angle_beta   90.00
_cell.angle_gamma   90.00
#
_symmetry.space_group_name_H-M   'P 1'
#
loop_
_entity.id
_entity.type
_entity.pdbx_description
1 polymer ?
#
loop_
_entity_poly.entity_id
_entity_poly.type
_entity_poly.pdbx_seq_one_letter_code
_entity_poly.pdbx_strand_id
1 'polypeptide(L)'
;SGYFNDKYLLIAVLLGSMGMVFYVVDRRVPERYDLSDLRWPAALGIGLAQAGALLPGVSRAGATMTMGRVLGLERATAAHFSFLMATPITFGAGLLKLRHLQRTAITPAFWLGIGLAFAVGMLAINVLLRFLQQRGHSFLPFVLYRLALAAVIVLKRVAERGSTTH
;
A
#
# COMPACT_ATOMS: atom_id res chain seq x y z
N SER A 1 24.11 -8.17 -13.82
CA SER A 1 23.51 -9.03 -12.76
C SER A 1 23.40 -8.32 -11.39
N GLY A 2 24.38 -7.50 -10.96
CA GLY A 2 24.33 -6.78 -9.66
C GLY A 2 23.18 -5.77 -9.49
N TYR A 3 22.88 -4.97 -10.52
CA TYR A 3 21.85 -3.91 -10.44
C TYR A 3 20.42 -4.39 -10.16
N PHE A 4 20.06 -5.60 -10.62
CA PHE A 4 18.77 -6.21 -10.28
C PHE A 4 18.73 -6.73 -8.84
N ASN A 5 19.87 -7.18 -8.31
CA ASN A 5 19.98 -7.71 -6.95
C ASN A 5 19.85 -6.63 -5.87
N ASP A 6 20.36 -5.43 -6.12
CA ASP A 6 20.26 -4.31 -5.16
C ASP A 6 18.82 -3.83 -5.02
N LYS A 7 18.02 -3.90 -6.10
CA LYS A 7 16.62 -3.47 -6.10
C LYS A 7 15.73 -4.33 -5.19
N TYR A 8 15.90 -5.66 -5.18
CA TYR A 8 15.08 -6.53 -4.33
C TYR A 8 15.39 -6.34 -2.84
N LEU A 9 16.66 -6.16 -2.49
CA LEU A 9 17.05 -5.85 -1.11
C LEU A 9 16.53 -4.48 -0.69
N LEU A 10 16.63 -3.47 -1.55
CA LEU A 10 16.04 -2.15 -1.31
C LEU A 10 14.53 -2.25 -1.08
N ILE A 11 13.80 -2.99 -1.93
CA ILE A 11 12.37 -3.23 -1.77
C ILE A 11 12.07 -3.90 -0.43
N ALA A 12 12.81 -4.94 -0.05
CA ALA A 12 12.59 -5.66 1.20
C ALA A 12 12.84 -4.77 2.42
N VAL A 13 13.93 -4.01 2.43
CA VAL A 13 14.27 -3.07 3.50
C VAL A 13 13.20 -2.00 3.64
N LEU A 14 12.78 -1.36 2.53
CA LEU A 14 11.74 -0.34 2.55
C LEU A 14 10.36 -0.89 2.93
N LEU A 15 10.03 -2.10 2.46
CA LEU A 15 8.78 -2.78 2.79
C LEU A 15 8.69 -3.05 4.30
N GLY A 16 9.78 -3.57 4.88
CA GLY A 16 9.90 -3.91 6.29
C GLY A 16 9.99 -2.68 7.20
N SER A 17 10.85 -1.72 6.88
CA SER A 17 11.02 -0.49 7.68
C SER A 17 9.74 0.34 7.71
N MET A 18 9.09 0.53 6.56
CA MET A 18 7.81 1.21 6.51
C MET A 18 6.70 0.41 7.20
N GLY A 19 6.75 -0.93 7.14
CA GLY A 19 5.85 -1.78 7.92
C GLY A 19 5.99 -1.57 9.42
N MET A 20 7.23 -1.44 9.90
CA MET A 20 7.53 -1.14 11.31
C MET A 20 7.07 0.26 11.70
N VAL A 21 7.33 1.28 10.87
CA VAL A 21 6.83 2.64 11.12
C VAL A 21 5.30 2.63 11.21
N PHE A 22 4.62 1.96 10.28
CA PHE A 22 3.17 1.88 10.28
C PHE A 22 2.65 1.19 11.55
N TYR A 23 3.28 0.11 11.99
CA TYR A 23 2.94 -0.57 13.24
C TYR A 23 3.04 0.34 14.46
N VAL A 24 4.18 1.03 14.59
CA VAL A 24 4.45 1.92 15.72
C VAL A 24 3.42 3.04 15.78
N VAL A 25 3.15 3.68 14.64
CA VAL A 25 2.16 4.75 14.53
C VAL A 25 0.77 4.24 14.88
N ASP A 26 0.35 3.12 14.28
CA ASP A 26 -1.00 2.58 14.47
C ASP A 26 -1.28 2.23 15.94
N ARG A 27 -0.26 1.81 16.68
CA ARG A 27 -0.38 1.47 18.11
C ARG A 27 -0.27 2.66 19.05
N ARG A 28 0.55 3.67 18.72
CA ARG A 28 0.85 4.77 19.65
C ARG A 28 -0.08 5.97 19.48
N VAL A 29 -0.60 6.20 18.28
CA VAL A 29 -1.43 7.38 18.04
C VAL A 29 -2.89 7.06 18.38
N PRO A 30 -3.56 7.82 19.26
CA PRO A 30 -4.98 7.62 19.52
C PRO A 30 -5.84 7.96 18.29
N GLU A 31 -7.06 7.43 18.27
CA GLU A 31 -8.08 7.82 17.31
C GLU A 31 -8.83 9.03 17.87
N ARG A 32 -8.85 10.14 17.13
CA ARG A 32 -9.39 11.43 17.61
C ARG A 32 -10.31 12.12 16.61
N TYR A 33 -10.09 11.90 15.32
CA TYR A 33 -10.72 12.67 14.25
C TYR A 33 -11.38 11.75 13.25
N ASP A 34 -12.55 12.17 12.76
CA ASP A 34 -13.24 11.53 11.66
C ASP A 34 -12.96 12.26 10.33
N LEU A 35 -13.70 11.89 9.28
CA LEU A 35 -13.53 12.48 7.94
C LEU A 35 -13.99 13.94 7.87
N SER A 36 -14.95 14.36 8.70
CA SER A 36 -15.48 15.72 8.74
C SER A 36 -14.52 16.70 9.39
N ASP A 37 -13.64 16.20 10.27
CA ASP A 37 -12.58 16.98 10.90
C ASP A 37 -11.38 17.27 9.98
N LEU A 38 -11.32 16.63 8.81
CA LEU A 38 -10.15 16.67 7.94
C LEU A 38 -9.98 18.05 7.29
N ARG A 39 -8.97 18.79 7.72
CA ARG A 39 -8.61 20.11 7.15
C ARG A 39 -7.59 19.99 6.02
N TRP A 40 -7.55 21.01 5.16
CA TRP A 40 -6.61 21.09 4.03
C TRP A 40 -5.14 20.79 4.36
N PRO A 41 -4.55 21.29 5.47
CA PRO A 41 -3.15 20.97 5.80
C PRO A 41 -2.93 19.47 6.08
N ALA A 42 -3.91 18.83 6.74
CA ALA A 42 -3.89 17.40 7.00
C ALA A 42 -3.96 16.60 5.70
N ALA A 43 -4.88 16.97 4.80
CA ALA A 43 -5.01 16.35 3.47
C ALA A 43 -3.72 16.50 2.63
N LEU A 44 -3.08 17.67 2.66
CA LEU A 44 -1.78 17.91 2.00
C LEU A 44 -0.69 17.01 2.58
N GLY A 45 -0.62 16.86 3.91
CA GLY A 45 0.33 15.96 4.56
C GLY A 45 0.19 14.51 4.07
N ILE A 46 -1.05 14.02 3.94
CA ILE A 46 -1.32 12.67 3.42
C ILE A 46 -0.92 12.60 1.93
N GLY A 47 -1.15 13.65 1.15
CA GLY A 47 -0.70 13.75 -0.25
C GLY A 47 0.83 13.70 -0.40
N LEU A 48 1.58 14.37 0.49
CA LEU A 48 3.04 14.31 0.52
C LEU A 48 3.54 12.90 0.88
N ALA A 49 2.91 12.25 1.86
CA ALA A 49 3.20 10.85 2.18
C ALA A 49 2.95 9.92 0.97
N GLN A 50 1.91 10.21 0.19
CA GLN A 50 1.62 9.49 -1.05
C GLN A 50 2.69 9.68 -2.13
N ALA A 51 3.25 10.89 -2.26
CA ALA A 51 4.38 11.14 -3.16
C ALA A 51 5.64 10.36 -2.72
N GLY A 52 5.87 10.25 -1.40
CA GLY A 52 6.94 9.39 -0.85
C GLY A 52 6.78 7.91 -1.20
N ALA A 53 5.58 7.45 -1.54
CA ALA A 53 5.31 6.08 -1.95
C ALA A 53 5.76 5.73 -3.38
N LEU A 54 6.42 6.67 -4.08
CA LEU A 54 7.12 6.37 -5.33
C LEU A 54 8.37 5.48 -5.12
N LEU A 55 8.89 5.43 -3.89
CA LEU A 55 9.99 4.54 -3.53
C LEU A 55 9.55 3.07 -3.60
N PRO A 56 10.28 2.21 -4.34
CA PRO A 56 9.87 0.82 -4.54
C PRO A 56 9.90 0.05 -3.21
N GLY A 57 8.79 -0.62 -2.89
CA GLY A 57 8.60 -1.30 -1.59
C GLY A 57 7.82 -0.47 -0.56
N VAL A 58 7.70 0.84 -0.75
CA VAL A 58 6.77 1.66 0.05
C VAL A 58 5.36 1.47 -0.50
N SER A 59 4.51 0.77 0.25
CA SER A 59 3.08 0.66 -0.11
C SER A 59 2.41 2.03 -0.01
N ARG A 60 1.82 2.48 -1.12
CA ARG A 60 1.06 3.72 -1.20
C ARG A 60 -0.04 3.81 -0.16
N ALA A 61 -0.89 2.77 -0.05
CA ALA A 61 -1.93 2.72 0.98
C ALA A 61 -1.35 2.73 2.39
N GLY A 62 -0.24 2.02 2.63
CA GLY A 62 0.45 2.05 3.91
C GLY A 62 0.98 3.44 4.27
N ALA A 63 1.55 4.18 3.32
CA ALA A 63 2.08 5.54 3.54
C ALA A 63 0.97 6.54 3.87
N THR A 64 -0.11 6.55 3.09
CA THR A 64 -1.26 7.44 3.32
C THR A 64 -2.01 7.09 4.60
N MET A 65 -2.23 5.80 4.88
CA MET A 65 -2.84 5.37 6.15
C MET A 65 -1.96 5.70 7.35
N THR A 66 -0.64 5.48 7.26
CA THR A 66 0.29 5.86 8.33
C THR A 66 0.22 7.35 8.61
N MET A 67 0.27 8.19 7.58
CA MET A 67 0.18 9.64 7.76
C MET A 67 -1.19 10.06 8.31
N GLY A 68 -2.28 9.46 7.83
CA GLY A 68 -3.61 9.67 8.39
C GLY A 68 -3.67 9.32 9.88
N ARG A 69 -3.04 8.22 10.28
CA ARG A 69 -2.93 7.82 11.69
C ARG A 69 -2.04 8.77 12.49
N VAL A 70 -0.91 9.25 11.96
CA VAL A 70 -0.08 10.31 12.60
C VAL A 70 -0.91 11.56 12.89
N LEU A 71 -1.82 11.92 11.98
CA LEU A 71 -2.72 13.06 12.12
C LEU A 71 -3.89 12.80 13.08
N GLY A 72 -4.02 11.58 13.64
CA GLY A 72 -5.05 11.22 14.61
C GLY A 72 -6.36 10.73 14.00
N LEU A 73 -6.43 10.49 12.69
CA LEU A 73 -7.63 9.93 12.06
C LEU A 73 -7.92 8.53 12.59
N GLU A 74 -9.19 8.20 12.78
CA GLU A 74 -9.63 6.82 13.00
C GLU A 74 -9.11 5.89 11.90
N ARG A 75 -8.86 4.60 12.22
CA ARG A 75 -8.31 3.65 11.24
C ARG A 75 -9.19 3.49 10.01
N ALA A 76 -10.51 3.35 10.21
CA ALA A 76 -11.48 3.25 9.12
C ALA A 76 -11.48 4.52 8.26
N THR A 77 -11.42 5.69 8.90
CA THR A 77 -11.36 7.01 8.26
C THR A 77 -10.07 7.18 7.44
N ALA A 78 -8.91 6.84 8.01
CA ALA A 78 -7.63 6.88 7.32
C ALA A 78 -7.60 5.95 6.10
N ALA A 79 -8.16 4.74 6.24
CA ALA A 79 -8.28 3.79 5.14
C ALA A 79 -9.22 4.30 4.04
N HIS A 80 -10.40 4.81 4.42
CA HIS A 80 -11.38 5.36 3.49
C HIS A 80 -10.81 6.55 2.71
N PHE A 81 -10.19 7.51 3.39
CA PHE A 81 -9.56 8.65 2.74
C PHE A 81 -8.41 8.22 1.80
N SER A 82 -7.60 7.24 2.21
CA SER A 82 -6.56 6.65 1.35
C SER A 82 -7.13 6.01 0.07
N PHE A 83 -8.29 5.36 0.14
CA PHE A 83 -8.97 4.84 -1.04
C PHE A 83 -9.56 5.95 -1.90
N LEU A 84 -10.15 6.99 -1.32
CA LEU A 84 -10.65 8.13 -2.07
C LEU A 84 -9.53 8.80 -2.88
N MET A 85 -8.36 9.02 -2.27
CA MET A 85 -7.19 9.55 -2.98
C MET A 85 -6.59 8.58 -4.01
N ALA A 86 -6.79 7.27 -3.84
CA ALA A 86 -6.33 6.26 -4.79
C ALA A 86 -6.95 6.43 -6.16
N THR A 87 -8.24 6.76 -6.17
CA THR A 87 -9.09 6.72 -7.34
C THR A 87 -8.58 7.63 -8.44
N PRO A 88 -8.41 8.96 -8.22
CA PRO A 88 -7.94 9.86 -9.28
C PRO A 88 -6.53 9.51 -9.78
N ILE A 89 -5.66 9.02 -8.90
CA ILE A 89 -4.27 8.71 -9.25
C ILE A 89 -4.17 7.43 -10.06
N THR A 90 -4.84 6.37 -9.61
CA THR A 90 -4.87 5.09 -10.33
C THR A 90 -5.59 5.25 -11.66
N PHE A 91 -6.68 6.03 -11.70
CA PHE A 91 -7.41 6.34 -12.92
C PHE A 91 -6.54 7.11 -13.91
N GLY A 92 -5.88 8.19 -13.47
CA GLY A 92 -4.97 8.97 -14.31
C GLY A 92 -3.80 8.14 -14.85
N ALA A 93 -3.18 7.31 -13.99
CA ALA A 93 -2.11 6.40 -14.40
C ALA A 93 -2.60 5.36 -15.42
N GLY A 94 -3.81 4.83 -15.22
CA GLY A 94 -4.48 3.92 -16.16
C GLY A 94 -4.69 4.58 -17.52
N LEU A 95 -5.25 5.79 -17.54
CA LEU A 95 -5.51 6.56 -18.77
C LEU A 95 -4.23 6.85 -19.56
N LEU A 96 -3.13 7.19 -18.87
CA LEU A 96 -1.82 7.36 -19.51
C LEU A 96 -1.29 6.05 -20.10
N LYS A 97 -1.47 4.93 -19.38
CA LYS A 97 -1.08 3.60 -19.88
C LYS A 97 -1.89 3.16 -21.09
N LEU A 98 -3.14 3.59 -21.26
CA LEU A 98 -3.93 3.27 -22.44
C LEU A 98 -3.27 3.73 -23.75
N ARG A 99 -2.51 4.83 -23.73
CA ARG A 99 -1.76 5.31 -24.91
C ARG A 99 -0.68 4.34 -25.39
N HIS A 100 -0.21 3.46 -24.52
CA HIS A 100 0.83 2.48 -24.77
C HIS A 100 0.24 1.07 -24.98
N LEU A 101 -1.09 0.92 -24.94
CA LEU A 101 -1.76 -0.36 -25.06
C LEU A 101 -1.83 -0.78 -26.53
N GLN A 102 -1.19 -1.91 -26.84
CA GLN A 102 -1.29 -2.50 -28.17
C GLN A 102 -2.66 -3.17 -28.36
N ARG A 103 -3.25 -3.05 -29.56
CA ARG A 103 -4.56 -3.65 -29.87
C ARG A 103 -4.58 -5.17 -29.66
N THR A 104 -3.46 -5.84 -29.92
CA THR A 104 -3.27 -7.27 -29.70
C THR A 104 -3.41 -7.69 -28.24
N ALA A 105 -3.23 -6.78 -27.28
CA ALA A 105 -3.41 -7.05 -25.86
C ALA A 105 -4.89 -7.00 -25.42
N ILE A 106 -5.79 -6.44 -26.24
CA ILE A 106 -7.23 -6.34 -25.94
C ILE A 106 -7.91 -7.65 -26.34
N THR A 107 -8.01 -8.56 -25.38
CA THR A 107 -8.62 -9.89 -25.55
C THR A 107 -9.83 -10.05 -24.62
N PRO A 108 -10.65 -11.11 -24.77
CA PRO A 108 -11.68 -11.42 -23.77
C PRO A 108 -11.11 -11.56 -22.35
N ALA A 109 -9.90 -12.12 -22.21
CA ALA A 109 -9.21 -12.23 -20.92
C ALA A 109 -8.83 -10.86 -20.33
N PHE A 110 -8.50 -9.87 -21.16
CA PHE A 110 -8.25 -8.49 -20.71
C PHE A 110 -9.49 -7.89 -20.04
N TRP A 111 -10.65 -8.01 -20.69
CA TRP A 111 -11.91 -7.52 -20.13
C TRP A 111 -12.35 -8.28 -18.89
N LEU A 112 -12.18 -9.61 -18.88
CA LEU A 112 -12.41 -10.43 -17.69
C LEU A 112 -11.52 -9.99 -16.52
N GLY A 113 -10.23 -9.71 -16.80
CA GLY A 113 -9.28 -9.21 -15.82
C GLY A 113 -9.71 -7.87 -15.21
N ILE A 114 -10.21 -6.94 -16.04
CA ILE A 114 -10.77 -5.66 -15.57
C ILE A 114 -11.98 -5.91 -14.67
N GLY A 115 -12.95 -6.70 -15.11
CA GLY A 115 -14.16 -6.99 -14.35
C GLY A 115 -13.87 -7.67 -13.01
N LEU A 116 -12.97 -8.66 -13.01
CA LEU A 116 -12.57 -9.38 -11.80
C LEU A 116 -11.78 -8.48 -10.85
N ALA A 117 -10.84 -7.66 -11.35
CA ALA A 117 -10.10 -6.71 -10.51
C ALA A 117 -11.03 -5.68 -9.87
N PHE A 118 -12.06 -5.22 -10.59
CA PHE A 118 -13.08 -4.32 -10.04
C PHE A 118 -13.90 -5.01 -8.95
N ALA A 119 -14.42 -6.21 -9.20
CA ALA A 119 -15.24 -6.95 -8.24
C ALA A 119 -14.46 -7.29 -6.96
N VAL A 120 -13.24 -7.83 -7.10
CA VAL A 120 -12.36 -8.16 -5.97
C VAL A 120 -11.91 -6.90 -5.23
N GLY A 121 -11.61 -5.82 -5.95
CA GLY A 121 -11.24 -4.54 -5.35
C GLY A 121 -12.35 -3.95 -4.49
N MET A 122 -13.58 -3.92 -5.01
CA MET A 122 -14.77 -3.47 -4.27
C MET A 122 -15.03 -4.33 -3.03
N LEU A 123 -14.93 -5.65 -3.17
CA LEU A 123 -15.07 -6.58 -2.05
C LEU A 123 -14.00 -6.32 -0.98
N ALA A 124 -12.73 -6.19 -1.39
CA ALA A 124 -11.61 -5.96 -0.48
C ALA A 124 -11.75 -4.64 0.29
N ILE A 125 -12.15 -3.55 -0.37
CA ILE A 125 -12.40 -2.26 0.29
C ILE A 125 -13.51 -2.41 1.32
N ASN A 126 -14.65 -3.01 0.95
CA ASN A 126 -15.79 -3.19 1.85
C ASN A 126 -15.44 -4.05 3.07
N VAL A 127 -14.74 -5.17 2.85
CA VAL A 127 -14.29 -6.06 3.93
C VAL A 127 -13.31 -5.34 4.85
N LEU A 128 -12.34 -4.62 4.31
CA LEU A 128 -11.35 -3.91 5.11
C LEU A 128 -11.99 -2.80 5.96
N LEU A 129 -12.88 -1.99 5.37
CA LEU A 129 -13.54 -0.91 6.11
C LEU A 129 -14.41 -1.48 7.24
N ARG A 130 -15.19 -2.54 6.96
CA ARG A 130 -15.98 -3.22 7.99
C ARG A 130 -15.11 -3.82 9.09
N PHE A 131 -13.98 -4.42 8.74
CA PHE A 131 -13.03 -4.96 9.69
C PHE A 131 -12.47 -3.87 10.61
N LEU A 132 -12.06 -2.72 10.06
CA LEU A 132 -11.46 -1.62 10.83
C LEU A 132 -12.48 -0.82 11.66
N GLN A 133 -13.76 -0.86 11.31
CA GLN A 133 -14.83 -0.23 12.10
C GLN A 133 -15.16 -1.02 13.38
N GLN A 134 -14.78 -2.29 13.46
CA GLN A 134 -15.00 -3.11 14.64
C GLN A 134 -14.01 -2.74 15.75
N ARG A 135 -14.50 -2.62 16.99
CA ARG A 135 -13.67 -2.26 18.15
C ARG A 135 -12.54 -3.27 18.36
N GLY A 136 -11.34 -2.75 18.59
CA GLY A 136 -10.14 -3.55 18.88
C GLY A 136 -9.36 -4.00 17.63
N HIS A 137 -9.90 -3.79 16.43
CA HIS A 137 -9.17 -4.08 15.21
C HIS A 137 -8.15 -2.99 14.86
N SER A 138 -7.05 -3.42 14.24
CA SER A 138 -5.87 -2.60 13.94
C SER A 138 -5.28 -3.01 12.60
N PHE A 139 -4.32 -2.24 12.09
CA PHE A 139 -3.61 -2.60 10.86
C PHE A 139 -2.60 -3.74 11.06
N LEU A 140 -2.58 -4.38 12.24
CA LEU A 140 -1.64 -5.44 12.58
C LEU A 140 -1.56 -6.57 11.54
N PRO A 141 -2.67 -7.15 11.02
CA PRO A 141 -2.56 -8.22 10.03
C PRO A 141 -1.80 -7.78 8.78
N PHE A 142 -2.02 -6.55 8.34
CA PHE A 142 -1.32 -5.97 7.19
C PHE A 142 0.15 -5.71 7.47
N VAL A 143 0.49 -5.22 8.67
CA VAL A 143 1.88 -5.07 9.12
C VAL A 143 2.60 -6.41 9.12
N LEU A 144 2.01 -7.44 9.72
CA LEU A 144 2.62 -8.77 9.84
C LEU A 144 2.87 -9.38 8.45
N TYR A 145 1.90 -9.26 7.55
CA TYR A 145 2.07 -9.67 6.15
C TYR A 145 3.29 -8.98 5.50
N ARG A 146 3.47 -7.67 5.71
CA ARG A 146 4.60 -6.93 5.14
C ARG A 146 5.95 -7.34 5.72
N LEU A 147 6.03 -7.51 7.04
CA LEU A 147 7.26 -7.94 7.71
C LEU A 147 7.64 -9.37 7.30
N ALA A 148 6.64 -10.26 7.21
CA ALA A 148 6.85 -11.63 6.72
C ALA A 148 7.32 -11.63 5.26
N LEU A 149 6.68 -10.85 4.38
CA LEU A 149 7.07 -10.75 2.98
C LEU A 149 8.50 -10.19 2.82
N ALA A 150 8.85 -9.15 3.59
CA ALA A 150 10.21 -8.62 3.62
C ALA A 150 11.22 -9.68 4.05
N ALA A 151 10.92 -10.45 5.11
CA ALA A 151 11.76 -11.55 5.58
C ALA A 151 11.94 -12.63 4.51
N VAL A 152 10.87 -13.05 3.84
CA VAL A 152 10.92 -14.04 2.75
C VAL A 152 11.83 -13.57 1.61
N ILE A 153 11.73 -12.31 1.19
CA ILE A 153 12.58 -11.76 0.12
C ILE A 153 14.06 -11.78 0.54
N VAL A 154 14.37 -11.38 1.77
CA VAL A 154 15.74 -11.41 2.31
C VAL A 154 16.27 -12.84 2.39
N LEU A 155 15.51 -13.77 2.97
CA LEU A 155 15.92 -15.16 3.14
C LEU A 155 16.19 -15.85 1.80
N LYS A 156 15.27 -15.70 0.83
CA LYS A 156 15.45 -16.23 -0.52
C LYS A 156 16.74 -15.68 -1.14
N ARG A 157 17.00 -14.38 -0.97
CA ARG A 157 18.19 -13.76 -1.52
C ARG A 157 19.48 -14.26 -0.87
N VAL A 158 19.48 -14.45 0.45
CA VAL A 158 20.64 -15.00 1.18
C VAL A 158 20.93 -16.43 0.71
N ALA A 159 19.89 -17.26 0.52
CA ALA A 159 20.04 -18.62 0.01
C ALA A 159 20.65 -18.67 -1.40
N GLU A 160 20.18 -17.82 -2.32
CA GLU A 160 20.70 -17.72 -3.69
C GLU A 160 22.16 -17.20 -3.75
N ARG A 161 22.57 -16.36 -2.80
CA ARG A 161 23.98 -15.93 -2.67
C ARG A 161 24.86 -17.06 -2.16
N GLY A 162 24.38 -17.87 -1.21
CA GLY A 162 25.13 -19.01 -0.69
C GLY A 162 25.40 -20.09 -1.73
N SER A 163 24.43 -20.36 -2.61
CA SER A 163 24.53 -21.40 -3.65
C SER A 163 25.41 -21.03 -4.85
N THR A 164 25.86 -19.79 -4.98
CA THR A 164 26.74 -19.33 -6.10
C THR A 164 28.22 -19.26 -5.72
N THR A 165 28.56 -19.61 -4.49
CA THR A 165 29.93 -19.61 -3.93
C THR A 165 30.57 -21.00 -3.85
N HIS A 166 29.92 -22.02 -4.41
CA HIS A 166 30.44 -23.38 -4.62
C HIS A 166 30.50 -23.67 -6.12
#